data_AF-A0A5N3PEP3-F1
#
_entry.id   AF-A0A5N3PEP3-F1
#
_cell.length_a   1.000
_cell.length_b   1.000
_cell.length_c   1.000
_cell.angle_alpha   90.00
_cell.angle_beta   90.00
_cell.angle_gamma   90.00
#
_symmetry.space_group_name_H-M   'P 1'
#
loop_
_entity.id
_entity.type
_entity.pdbx_description
1 polymer ?
#
loop_
_entity_poly.entity_id
_entity_poly.type
_entity_poly.pdbx_seq_one_letter_code
_entity_poly.pdbx_strand_id
1 'polypeptide(L)'
;MFLAVSEGWHWRYEVCEHADGYLVQMRDLETGDLDEDFSTVFRTMPVAFAYAEMSAAYERYVATEGEEEDAGETGLELATTERHFVDLSDRLGDSGVHGVMVAAWEQVRPPAKPRVIH
;
A
#
# COMPACT_ATOMS: atom_id res chain seq x y z
N MET A 1 -11.66 -6.27 5.14
CA MET A 1 -12.08 -5.25 6.12
C MET A 1 -11.16 -4.04 5.98
N PHE A 2 -11.66 -2.80 6.05
CA PHE A 2 -10.80 -1.60 6.03
C PHE A 2 -10.17 -1.37 7.41
N LEU A 3 -8.87 -1.05 7.46
CA LEU A 3 -8.10 -0.95 8.70
C LEU A 3 -7.61 0.47 8.98
N ALA A 4 -6.93 1.07 8.01
CA ALA A 4 -6.24 2.34 8.18
C ALA A 4 -6.08 3.07 6.84
N VAL A 5 -5.70 4.34 6.93
CA VAL A 5 -5.44 5.19 5.79
C VAL A 5 -4.25 6.09 6.05
N SER A 6 -3.42 6.29 5.02
CA SER A 6 -2.45 7.37 4.93
C SER A 6 -2.83 8.26 3.75
N GLU A 7 -3.08 9.54 4.01
CA GLU A 7 -3.44 10.51 2.96
C GLU A 7 -2.16 11.16 2.45
N GLY A 8 -1.95 11.14 1.13
CA GLY A 8 -0.99 11.99 0.45
C GLY A 8 -1.67 13.26 -0.04
N TRP A 9 -1.29 13.76 -1.22
CA TRP A 9 -1.80 15.03 -1.74
C TRP A 9 -3.06 14.86 -2.61
N HIS A 10 -2.96 14.02 -3.64
CA HIS A 10 -4.05 13.62 -4.53
C HIS A 10 -4.54 12.21 -4.23
N TRP A 11 -3.70 11.38 -3.59
CA TRP A 11 -4.00 9.98 -3.35
C TRP A 11 -4.18 9.66 -1.88
N ARG A 12 -5.01 8.65 -1.64
CA ARG A 12 -5.24 8.03 -0.36
C ARG A 12 -4.78 6.58 -0.42
N TYR A 13 -3.85 6.21 0.45
CA TYR A 13 -3.35 4.85 0.57
C TYR A 13 -4.16 4.12 1.64
N GLU A 14 -5.04 3.21 1.20
CA GLU A 14 -5.94 2.45 2.05
C GLU A 14 -5.33 1.09 2.40
N VAL A 15 -5.32 0.74 3.69
CA VAL A 15 -4.92 -0.60 4.15
C VAL A 15 -6.16 -1.43 4.48
N CYS A 16 -6.29 -2.57 3.82
CA CYS A 16 -7.41 -3.49 3.91
C CYS A 16 -6.93 -4.91 4.24
N GLU A 17 -7.71 -5.66 5.02
CA GLU A 17 -7.51 -7.11 5.11
C GLU A 17 -7.80 -7.78 3.77
N HIS A 18 -6.91 -8.68 3.38
CA HIS A 18 -6.98 -9.54 2.20
C HIS A 18 -6.86 -11.01 2.61
N ALA A 19 -7.38 -11.95 1.80
CA ALA A 19 -7.31 -13.38 2.12
C ALA A 19 -5.88 -13.89 2.34
N ASP A 20 -4.92 -13.27 1.63
CA ASP A 20 -3.49 -13.62 1.69
C ASP A 20 -2.65 -12.63 2.54
N GLY A 21 -3.28 -11.71 3.29
CA GLY A 21 -2.58 -10.76 4.16
C GLY A 21 -3.26 -9.38 4.27
N TYR A 22 -2.49 -8.33 3.98
CA TYR A 22 -2.91 -6.93 4.08
C TYR A 22 -2.64 -6.23 2.75
N LEU A 23 -3.71 -5.79 2.10
CA LEU A 23 -3.67 -5.07 0.83
C LEU A 23 -3.52 -3.57 1.11
N VAL A 24 -2.54 -2.96 0.46
CA VAL A 24 -2.45 -1.51 0.29
C VAL A 24 -2.90 -1.18 -1.13
N GLN A 25 -3.90 -0.32 -1.24
CA GLN A 25 -4.47 0.14 -2.50
C GLN A 25 -4.55 1.67 -2.51
N MET A 26 -4.51 2.26 -3.70
CA MET A 26 -4.54 3.71 -3.85
C MET A 26 -5.92 4.16 -4.32
N ARG A 27 -6.47 5.18 -3.66
CA ARG A 27 -7.75 5.82 -4.01
C ARG A 27 -7.52 7.29 -4.34
N ASP A 28 -8.08 7.73 -5.45
CA ASP A 28 -8.10 9.14 -5.85
C ASP A 28 -8.96 9.94 -4.86
N LEU A 29 -8.43 11.04 -4.31
CA LEU A 29 -9.16 11.90 -3.38
C LEU A 29 -10.21 12.79 -4.06
N GLU A 30 -10.04 13.10 -5.35
CA GLU A 30 -10.97 13.90 -6.15
C GLU A 30 -12.12 13.05 -6.68
N THR A 31 -11.81 11.93 -7.34
CA THR A 31 -12.82 11.08 -7.98
C THR A 31 -13.39 10.01 -7.05
N GLY A 32 -12.61 9.60 -6.05
CA GLY A 32 -12.94 8.47 -5.18
C GLY A 32 -12.67 7.11 -5.82
N ASP A 33 -12.12 7.05 -7.04
CA ASP A 33 -11.85 5.80 -7.75
C ASP A 33 -10.59 5.11 -7.23
N LEU A 34 -10.57 3.78 -7.30
CA LEU A 34 -9.38 2.99 -6.97
C LEU A 34 -8.49 2.86 -8.20
N ASP A 35 -7.19 2.98 -7.98
CA ASP A 35 -6.19 2.63 -8.99
C ASP A 35 -6.04 1.11 -9.04
N GLU A 36 -6.47 0.50 -10.15
CA GLU A 36 -6.41 -0.95 -10.36
C GLU A 36 -4.98 -1.48 -10.56
N ASP A 37 -4.07 -0.61 -11.01
CA ASP A 37 -2.67 -0.95 -11.23
C ASP A 37 -1.87 -0.78 -9.94
N PHE A 38 -2.26 0.13 -9.05
CA PHE A 38 -1.61 0.32 -7.75
C PHE A 38 -2.23 -0.55 -6.65
N SER A 39 -1.67 -1.75 -6.49
CA SER A 39 -1.99 -2.63 -5.36
C SER A 39 -0.74 -3.37 -4.89
N THR A 40 -0.53 -3.47 -3.59
CA THR A 40 0.54 -4.27 -2.99
C THR A 40 0.02 -5.03 -1.78
N VAL A 41 0.24 -6.35 -1.74
CA VAL A 41 -0.16 -7.22 -0.64
C VAL A 41 1.05 -7.56 0.23
N PHE A 42 0.95 -7.31 1.52
CA PHE A 42 1.93 -7.66 2.55
C PHE A 42 1.41 -8.79 3.42
N ARG A 43 2.30 -9.63 3.95
CA ARG A 43 1.92 -10.70 4.89
C ARG A 43 1.71 -10.19 6.31
N THR A 44 2.31 -9.05 6.64
CA THR A 44 2.36 -8.49 7.98
C THR A 44 1.73 -7.10 8.01
N MET A 45 0.82 -6.90 8.96
CA MET A 45 0.08 -5.64 9.12
C MET A 45 1.00 -4.42 9.34
N PRO A 46 2.05 -4.50 10.20
CA PRO A 46 2.90 -3.35 10.45
C PRO A 46 3.63 -2.87 9.18
N VAL A 47 4.04 -3.79 8.31
CA VAL A 47 4.72 -3.43 7.05
C VAL A 47 3.74 -2.80 6.07
N ALA A 48 2.50 -3.27 6.00
CA ALA A 48 1.46 -2.63 5.19
C ALA A 48 1.21 -1.18 5.62
N PHE A 49 1.17 -0.91 6.93
CA PHE A 49 1.02 0.46 7.45
C PHE A 49 2.24 1.32 7.12
N ALA A 50 3.45 0.83 7.37
CA ALA A 50 4.67 1.57 7.06
C ALA A 50 4.81 1.88 5.57
N TYR A 51 4.39 0.94 4.70
CA TYR A 51 4.36 1.16 3.26
C TYR A 51 3.36 2.25 2.86
N ALA A 52 2.13 2.20 3.40
CA ALA A 52 1.13 3.23 3.11
C ALA A 52 1.57 4.63 3.57
N GLU A 53 2.20 4.74 4.74
CA GLU A 53 2.77 5.98 5.25
C GLU A 53 3.89 6.51 4.36
N MET A 54 4.83 5.65 3.96
CA MET A 54 5.92 6.00 3.05
C MET A 54 5.40 6.45 1.68
N SER A 55 4.43 5.76 1.10
CA SER A 55 3.84 6.14 -0.19
C SER A 55 3.16 7.51 -0.13
N ALA A 56 2.42 7.79 0.96
CA ALA A 56 1.81 9.09 1.18
C ALA A 56 2.85 10.22 1.35
N ALA A 57 3.92 9.97 2.11
CA ALA A 57 5.01 10.94 2.29
C ALA A 57 5.77 11.20 0.98
N TYR A 58 5.98 10.16 0.16
CA TYR A 58 6.59 10.31 -1.17
C TYR A 58 5.75 11.21 -2.08
N GLU A 59 4.43 10.99 -2.09
CA GLU A 59 3.54 11.83 -2.89
C GLU A 59 3.56 13.30 -2.43
N ARG A 60 3.51 13.55 -1.12
CA ARG A 60 3.64 14.91 -0.56
C ARG A 60 4.95 15.56 -0.98
N TYR A 61 6.06 14.85 -0.89
CA TYR A 61 7.37 15.36 -1.30
C TYR A 61 7.38 15.76 -2.78
N VAL A 62 6.90 14.89 -3.67
CA VAL A 62 6.82 15.18 -5.12
C VAL A 62 5.90 16.36 -5.40
N ALA A 63 4.79 16.51 -4.67
CA ALA A 63 3.89 17.64 -4.82
C ALA A 63 4.55 18.99 -4.43
N THR A 64 5.54 18.96 -3.54
CA THR A 64 6.30 20.14 -3.09
C THR A 64 7.58 20.42 -3.87
N GLU A 65 7.98 19.57 -4.84
CA GLU A 65 9.14 19.80 -5.72
C GLU A 65 8.92 21.04 -6.62
N GLY A 66 9.13 22.23 -6.04
CA GLY A 66 8.86 23.54 -6.65
C GLY A 66 8.85 24.69 -5.64
N GLU A 67 8.64 24.40 -4.36
CA GLU A 67 8.63 25.36 -3.25
C GLU A 67 9.75 25.01 -2.26
N GLU A 68 10.90 25.73 -2.35
CA GLU A 68 12.13 25.39 -1.61
C GLU A 68 11.96 25.34 -0.08
N GLU A 69 11.00 26.09 0.48
CA GLU A 69 10.77 26.16 1.93
C GLU A 69 10.05 24.90 2.45
N ASP A 70 9.09 24.37 1.70
CA ASP A 70 8.30 23.18 2.07
C ASP A 70 8.99 21.86 1.68
N ALA A 71 9.84 21.87 0.65
CA ALA A 71 10.60 20.70 0.20
C ALA A 71 11.55 20.12 1.27
N GLY A 72 12.00 20.95 2.21
CA GLY A 72 12.88 20.53 3.31
C GLY A 72 12.17 19.66 4.35
N GLU A 73 10.93 20.00 4.71
CA GLU A 73 10.15 19.27 5.71
C GLU A 73 9.61 17.95 5.14
N THR A 74 8.99 18.00 3.96
CA THR A 74 8.48 16.80 3.28
C THR A 74 9.60 15.83 2.91
N GLY A 75 10.79 16.34 2.56
CA GLY A 75 11.97 15.52 2.31
C GLY A 75 12.48 14.77 3.54
N LEU A 76 12.46 15.41 4.72
CA LEU A 76 12.82 14.75 5.98
C LEU A 76 11.78 13.70 6.40
N GLU A 77 10.50 14.00 6.20
CA GLU A 77 9.40 13.06 6.43
C GLU A 77 9.55 11.81 5.53
N LEU A 78 9.77 12.01 4.23
CA LEU A 78 10.00 10.92 3.28
C LEU A 78 11.19 10.06 3.70
N ALA A 79 12.34 10.66 4.01
CA ALA A 79 13.53 9.91 4.41
C ALA A 79 13.30 9.09 5.71
N THR A 80 12.49 9.63 6.64
CA THR A 80 12.16 8.95 7.90
C THR A 80 11.21 7.77 7.66
N THR A 81 10.16 7.97 6.88
CA THR A 81 9.16 6.95 6.57
C THR A 81 9.73 5.84 5.70
N GLU A 82 10.56 6.18 4.70
CA GLU A 82 11.28 5.21 3.86
C GLU A 82 12.20 4.31 4.71
N ARG A 83 13.02 4.92 5.57
CA ARG A 83 13.89 4.14 6.46
C ARG A 83 13.09 3.25 7.40
N HIS A 84 11.97 3.74 7.95
CA HIS A 84 11.10 2.94 8.80
C HIS A 84 10.53 1.74 8.05
N PHE A 85 10.06 1.93 6.82
CA PHE A 85 9.56 0.84 5.98
C PHE A 85 10.65 -0.20 5.70
N VAL A 86 11.83 0.21 5.24
CA VAL A 86 12.96 -0.70 4.93
C VAL A 86 13.40 -1.48 6.16
N ASP A 87 13.61 -0.80 7.29
CA ASP A 87 14.03 -1.44 8.54
C ASP A 87 12.97 -2.48 9.00
N LEU A 88 11.68 -2.19 8.82
CA LEU A 88 10.59 -3.06 9.24
C LEU A 88 10.39 -4.24 8.29
N SER A 89 10.43 -4.01 6.97
CA SER A 89 10.31 -5.05 5.95
C SER A 89 11.44 -6.06 6.04
N ASP A 90 12.66 -5.60 6.28
CA ASP A 90 13.85 -6.45 6.41
C ASP A 90 13.76 -7.32 7.67
N ARG A 91 13.36 -6.73 8.80
CA ARG A 91 13.23 -7.45 10.08
C ARG A 91 12.14 -8.51 10.05
N LEU A 92 11.06 -8.28 9.30
CA LEU A 92 9.91 -9.18 9.23
C LEU A 92 9.94 -10.08 7.98
N GLY A 93 10.88 -9.86 7.06
CA GLY A 93 11.02 -10.64 5.83
C GLY A 93 9.81 -10.49 4.90
N ASP A 94 9.24 -9.30 4.82
CA ASP A 94 8.01 -9.01 4.09
C ASP A 94 8.21 -7.81 3.16
N SER A 95 8.53 -8.08 1.89
CA SER A 95 8.78 -7.06 0.87
C SER A 95 7.51 -6.64 0.10
N GLY A 96 6.37 -7.26 0.42
CA GLY A 96 5.15 -7.11 -0.38
C GLY A 96 5.19 -7.84 -1.73
N VAL A 97 4.01 -8.02 -2.32
CA VAL A 97 3.80 -8.58 -3.66
C VAL A 97 2.81 -7.69 -4.41
N HIS A 98 3.15 -7.30 -5.64
CA HIS A 98 2.27 -6.46 -6.46
C HIS A 98 0.94 -7.17 -6.74
N GLY A 99 -0.18 -6.48 -6.59
CA GLY A 99 -1.51 -7.08 -6.66
C GLY A 99 -1.86 -7.59 -8.06
N VAL A 100 -1.27 -7.03 -9.12
CA VAL A 100 -1.35 -7.62 -10.48
C VAL A 100 -0.84 -9.07 -10.52
N MET A 101 0.18 -9.42 -9.72
CA MET A 101 0.67 -10.79 -9.61
C MET A 101 -0.30 -11.67 -8.79
N VAL A 102 -0.97 -11.09 -7.79
CA VAL A 102 -1.98 -11.79 -6.98
C VAL A 102 -3.22 -12.10 -7.83
N ALA A 103 -3.74 -11.12 -8.57
CA ALA A 103 -4.88 -11.30 -9.48
C ALA A 103 -4.58 -12.35 -10.56
N ALA A 104 -3.36 -12.37 -11.11
CA ALA A 104 -2.93 -13.42 -12.03
C ALA A 104 -2.89 -14.81 -11.39
N TRP A 105 -2.54 -14.90 -10.10
CA TRP A 105 -2.49 -16.17 -9.37
C TRP A 105 -3.89 -16.70 -9.03
N GLU A 106 -4.84 -15.81 -8.71
CA GLU A 106 -6.24 -16.19 -8.47
C GLU A 106 -6.93 -16.71 -9.72
N GLN A 107 -6.64 -16.15 -10.89
CA GLN A 107 -7.15 -16.64 -12.18
C GLN A 107 -6.72 -18.09 -12.50
N VAL A 108 -5.63 -18.56 -11.90
CA VAL A 108 -5.11 -19.93 -12.08
C VAL A 108 -5.70 -20.92 -11.06
N ARG A 109 -6.32 -20.44 -9.97
CA ARG A 109 -6.96 -21.32 -8.98
C ARG A 109 -8.22 -21.96 -9.60
N PRO A 110 -8.30 -23.29 -9.76
CA PRO A 110 -9.53 -23.92 -10.20
C PRO A 110 -10.63 -23.66 -9.17
N PRO A 111 -11.89 -23.44 -9.61
CA PRO A 111 -12.99 -23.17 -8.70
C PRO A 111 -13.11 -24.32 -7.70
N ALA A 112 -13.18 -23.98 -6.40
CA ALA A 112 -13.39 -24.97 -5.36
C ALA A 112 -14.68 -25.73 -5.65
N LYS A 113 -14.57 -27.05 -5.89
CA LYS A 113 -15.75 -27.89 -6.11
C LYS A 113 -16.67 -27.78 -4.88
N PRO A 114 -17.96 -27.48 -5.05
CA PRO A 114 -18.89 -27.45 -3.92
C PRO A 114 -18.89 -28.83 -3.26
N ARG A 115 -18.60 -28.87 -1.95
CA ARG A 115 -18.71 -30.10 -1.16
C ARG A 115 -20.19 -30.37 -0.95
N VAL A 116 -20.76 -31.24 -1.77
CA VAL A 116 -22.10 -31.79 -1.55
C VAL A 116 -22.01 -32.72 -0.34
N ILE A 117 -22.71 -32.37 0.73
CA ILE A 117 -22.87 -33.23 1.90
C ILE A 117 -24.08 -34.12 1.60
N HIS A 118 -23.86 -35.44 1.52
CA HIS A 118 -24.89 -36.46 1.33
C HIS A 118 -25.51 -36.88 2.65
#